data_AF-A0A7V9BLA8-F1
#
_entry.id   AF-A0A7V9BLA8-F1
#
_cell.length_a   1.000
_cell.length_b   1.000
_cell.length_c   1.000
_cell.angle_alpha   90.00
_cell.angle_beta   90.00
_cell.angle_gamma   90.00
#
_symmetry.space_group_name_H-M   'P 1'
#
loop_
_entity.id
_entity.type
_entity.pdbx_description
1 polymer ?
#
loop_
_entity_poly.entity_id
_entity_poly.type
_entity_poly.pdbx_seq_one_letter_code
_entity_poly.pdbx_strand_id
1 'polypeptide(L)' 'PMYIGAGVAVSGAALFYQSLALLGYVGVFLLTMHVFVIGYEEPTLRRLFAQQYTAYCQNVGRWWPRA' A
#
# COMPACT_ATOMS: atom_id res chain seq x y z
N PRO A 1 1.97 3.58 5.72
CA PRO A 1 2.53 4.92 5.37
C PRO A 1 3.45 4.90 4.14
N MET A 2 4.48 4.05 4.11
CA MET A 2 5.49 4.04 3.04
C MET A 2 4.92 3.73 1.65
N TYR A 3 4.13 2.65 1.50
CA TYR A 3 3.52 2.28 0.21
C TYR A 3 2.49 3.29 -0.30
N ILE A 4 1.74 3.90 0.63
CA ILE A 4 0.79 4.98 0.30
C ILE A 4 1.54 6.22 -0.16
N GLY A 5 2.63 6.58 0.53
CA GLY A 5 3.52 7.67 0.11
C GLY A 5 4.13 7.42 -1.27
N ALA A 6 4.63 6.21 -1.53
CA ALA A 6 5.13 5.82 -2.85
C ALA A 6 4.04 5.88 -3.92
N GLY A 7 2.84 5.38 -3.62
CA GLY A 7 1.68 5.46 -4.51
C GLY A 7 1.26 6.91 -4.82
N VAL A 8 1.26 7.78 -3.82
CA VAL A 8 0.95 9.22 -3.98
C VAL A 8 2.05 9.95 -4.76
N ALA A 9 3.32 9.65 -4.52
CA ALA A 9 4.43 10.26 -5.24
C ALA A 9 4.40 9.89 -6.74
N VAL A 10 4.18 8.60 -7.05
CA VAL A 10 4.11 8.10 -8.43
C VAL A 10 2.87 8.62 -9.15
N SER A 11 1.72 8.72 -8.47
CA SER A 11 0.51 9.31 -9.05
C SER A 11 0.65 10.83 -9.28
N GLY A 12 1.34 11.55 -8.39
CA GLY A 12 1.70 12.96 -8.60
C GLY A 12 2.58 13.17 -9.84
N ALA A 13 3.57 12.29 -10.06
CA ALA A 13 4.39 12.32 -11.27
C ALA A 13 3.55 12.06 -12.53
N ALA A 14 2.65 11.09 -12.50
CA ALA A 14 1.79 10.78 -13.66
C ALA A 14 0.83 11.91 -14.03
N LEU A 15 0.28 12.61 -13.03
CA LEU A 15 -0.53 13.80 -13.24
C LEU A 15 0.28 14.96 -13.84
N PHE A 16 1.52 15.16 -13.36
CA PHE A 16 2.40 16.21 -13.87
C PHE A 16 2.77 16.02 -15.34
N TYR A 17 3.01 14.78 -15.78
CA TYR A 17 3.37 14.47 -17.17
C TYR A 17 2.17 14.32 -18.13
N GLN A 18 0.91 14.40 -17.64
CA GLN A 18 -0.34 14.21 -18.40
C GLN A 18 -0.33 13.02 -19.38
N SER A 19 0.41 11.96 -19.07
CA SER A 19 0.61 10.83 -19.97
C SER A 19 -0.26 9.65 -19.54
N LEU A 20 -1.18 9.25 -20.43
CA LEU A 20 -2.05 8.09 -20.23
C LEU A 20 -1.26 6.79 -20.03
N ALA A 21 -0.09 6.66 -20.67
CA ALA A 21 0.81 5.53 -20.48
C ALA A 21 1.40 5.51 -19.05
N LEU A 22 1.76 6.68 -18.50
CA LEU A 22 2.19 6.78 -17.11
C LEU A 22 1.05 6.47 -16.14
N LEU A 23 -0.17 6.95 -16.41
CA LEU A 23 -1.36 6.61 -15.61
C LEU A 23 -1.60 5.10 -15.57
N GLY A 24 -1.49 4.42 -16.71
CA GLY A 24 -1.56 2.96 -16.78
C GLY A 24 -0.48 2.28 -15.93
N TYR A 25 0.76 2.77 -16.01
CA TYR A 25 1.87 2.29 -15.19
C TYR A 25 1.62 2.48 -13.68
N VAL A 26 1.10 3.63 -13.27
CA VAL A 26 0.72 3.89 -11.86
C VAL A 26 -0.37 2.94 -11.41
N GLY A 27 -1.39 2.71 -12.24
CA GLY A 27 -2.47 1.77 -11.94
C GLY A 27 -1.92 0.36 -11.68
N VAL A 28 -1.08 -0.16 -12.58
CA VAL A 28 -0.44 -1.47 -12.43
C VAL A 28 0.46 -1.52 -11.20
N PHE A 29 1.25 -0.47 -10.95
CA PHE A 29 2.11 -0.38 -9.79
C PHE A 29 1.32 -0.42 -8.46
N LEU A 30 0.25 0.38 -8.36
CA LEU A 30 -0.62 0.39 -7.18
C LEU A 30 -1.29 -0.96 -6.97
N LEU A 31 -1.76 -1.60 -8.04
CA LEU A 31 -2.43 -2.90 -7.98
C LEU A 31 -1.44 -4.01 -7.57
N THR A 32 -0.22 -3.97 -8.11
CA THR A 32 0.87 -4.90 -7.73
C THR A 32 1.25 -4.74 -6.26
N MET A 33 1.40 -3.49 -5.79
CA MET A 33 1.67 -3.22 -4.37
C MET A 33 0.50 -3.68 -3.49
N HIS A 34 -0.75 -3.45 -3.89
CA HIS A 34 -1.91 -3.90 -3.13
C HIS A 34 -1.96 -5.42 -3.00
N VAL A 35 -1.72 -6.15 -4.09
CA VAL A 35 -1.67 -7.61 -4.10
C VAL A 35 -0.50 -8.13 -3.25
N PHE A 36 0.69 -7.52 -3.36
CA PHE A 36 1.85 -7.90 -2.58
C PHE A 36 1.66 -7.71 -1.07
N VAL A 37 1.08 -6.58 -0.65
CA VAL A 37 0.80 -6.28 0.76
C VAL A 37 -0.15 -7.33 1.35
N ILE A 38 -1.26 -7.62 0.66
CA ILE A 38 -2.28 -8.56 1.15
C ILE A 38 -1.78 -10.01 1.07
N GLY A 39 -1.05 -10.37 0.01
CA GLY A 39 -0.64 -11.74 -0.27
C GLY A 39 0.66 -12.16 0.41
N TYR A 40 1.56 -11.24 0.73
CA TYR A 40 2.88 -11.54 1.26
C TYR A 40 3.13 -10.90 2.63
N GLU A 41 3.02 -9.57 2.73
CA GLU A 41 3.35 -8.87 3.99
C GLU A 41 2.39 -9.23 5.13
N GLU A 42 1.07 -9.09 4.93
CA GLU A 42 0.09 -9.39 5.99
C GLU A 42 0.18 -10.83 6.51
N PRO A 43 0.24 -11.89 5.68
CA PRO A 43 0.39 -13.25 6.18
C PRO A 43 1.77 -13.48 6.82
N THR A 44 2.84 -12.86 6.32
CA THR A 44 4.17 -12.98 6.91
C THR A 44 4.25 -12.30 8.27
N LEU A 45 3.69 -11.10 8.41
CA LEU A 45 3.57 -10.36 9.66
C LEU A 45 2.66 -11.08 10.66
N ARG A 46 1.54 -11.65 10.20
CA ARG A 46 0.69 -12.51 11.04
C ARG A 46 1.42 -13.76 11.52
N ARG A 47 2.30 -14.35 10.71
CA ARG A 47 3.11 -15.51 11.13
C ARG A 47 4.21 -15.13 12.12
N LEU A 48 4.90 -14.01 11.91
CA LEU A 48 6.01 -13.56 12.75
C LEU A 48 5.56 -12.97 14.10
N PHE A 49 4.46 -12.22 14.10
CA PHE A 49 4.03 -11.43 15.28
C PHE A 49 2.67 -11.87 15.84
N ALA A 50 1.98 -12.82 15.19
CA ALA A 50 0.76 -13.47 15.65
C ALA A 50 -0.24 -12.54 16.38
N GLN A 51 -0.39 -12.71 17.69
CA GLN A 51 -1.37 -12.00 18.51
C GLN A 51 -1.06 -10.51 18.66
N GLN A 52 0.22 -10.12 18.65
CA GLN A 52 0.65 -8.72 18.71
C GLN A 52 0.29 -7.97 17.42
N TYR A 53 0.40 -8.63 16.26
CA TYR A 53 -0.03 -8.04 14.99
C TYR A 53 -1.55 -7.82 14.96
N THR A 54 -2.33 -8.73 15.54
CA THR A 54 -3.79 -8.61 15.60
C THR A 54 -4.21 -7.41 16.44
N ALA A 55 -3.57 -7.18 17.60
CA ALA A 55 -3.80 -5.99 18.43
C ALA A 55 -3.33 -4.70 17.73
N TYR A 56 -2.19 -4.74 17.04
CA TYR A 56 -1.69 -3.61 16.24
C TYR A 56 -2.65 -3.23 15.11
N CYS A 57 -3.18 -4.22 14.38
CA CYS A 57 -4.17 -4.02 13.32
C CYS A 57 -5.53 -3.57 13.83
N GLN A 58 -5.85 -3.70 15.12
CA GLN A 58 -7.05 -3.12 15.71
C GLN A 58 -6.88 -1.61 15.93
N ASN A 59 -5.67 -1.18 16.33
CA ASN A 59 -5.38 0.22 16.61
C ASN A 59 -5.00 1.03 15.36
N VAL A 60 -4.33 0.42 14.38
CA VAL A 60 -3.86 1.11 13.17
C VAL A 60 -4.65 0.62 11.97
N GLY A 61 -5.31 1.54 11.25
CA GLY A 61 -6.01 1.20 10.02
C GLY A 61 -5.01 0.87 8.90
N ARG A 62 -5.31 -0.16 8.11
CA ARG A 62 -4.45 -0.71 7.05
C ARG A 62 -3.98 0.35 6.05
N TRP A 63 -4.90 1.23 5.66
CA TRP A 63 -4.67 2.28 4.66
C TRP A 63 -4.89 3.68 5.22
N TRP A 64 -5.78 3.84 6.20
CA TRP A 64 -6.07 5.13 6.82
C TRP A 64 -5.64 5.11 8.28
N PRO A 65 -4.83 6.08 8.75
CA PRO A 65 -4.53 6.21 10.17
C PRO A 65 -5.84 6.35 10.95
N ARG A 66 -6.06 5.50 11.95
CA ARG A 66 -7.14 5.73 12.92
C ARG A 66 -6.62 6.73 13.95
N ALA A 67 -7.42 7.77 14.20
CA ALA A 67 -7.22 8.73 15.28
C ALA A 67 -7.79 8.17 16.58
#